data_AF-A0A6V7KBN4-F1
#
_entry.id   AF-A0A6V7KBN4-F1
#
_cell.length_a   1.000
_cell.length_b   1.000
_cell.length_c   1.000
_cell.angle_alpha   90.00
_cell.angle_beta   90.00
_cell.angle_gamma   90.00
#
_symmetry.space_group_name_H-M   'P 1'
#
loop_
_entity.id
_entity.type
_entity.pdbx_description
1 polymer ?
#
loop_
_entity_poly.entity_id
_entity_poly.type
_entity_poly.pdbx_seq_one_letter_code
_entity_poly.pdbx_strand_id
1 'polypeptide(L)' 'FAQETDDEEYRGKYIGKLNTYHHQTSGDIYAVDEYTLLIKSFSYDGTGADTFFWAGASNRPGPQGFIVPDEWG' A
#
# COMPACT_ATOMS: atom_id res chain seq x y z
N PHE A 1 -16.82 17.58 -27.92
CA PHE A 1 -16.53 17.04 -26.59
C PHE A 1 -15.47 15.98 -26.77
N ALA A 2 -14.22 16.29 -26.43
CA ALA A 2 -13.15 15.30 -26.46
C ALA A 2 -13.40 14.38 -25.26
N GLN A 3 -13.68 13.11 -25.55
CA GLN A 3 -13.67 12.06 -24.55
C GLN A 3 -12.19 11.74 -24.34
N GLU A 4 -11.59 12.29 -23.27
CA GLU A 4 -10.35 11.76 -22.72
C GLU A 4 -10.66 10.30 -22.35
N THR A 5 -10.18 9.38 -23.17
CA THR A 5 -10.14 7.98 -22.79
C THR A 5 -9.10 7.90 -21.69
N ASP A 6 -9.57 7.86 -20.44
CA ASP A 6 -8.82 7.31 -19.32
C ASP A 6 -8.50 5.85 -19.68
N ASP A 7 -7.49 5.67 -20.52
CA ASP A 7 -6.73 4.43 -20.62
C ASP A 7 -5.92 4.32 -19.32
N GLU A 8 -6.61 4.25 -18.19
CA GLU A 8 -6.00 3.78 -16.96
C GLU A 8 -5.64 2.32 -17.19
N GLU A 9 -4.40 2.11 -17.60
CA GLU A 9 -3.75 0.80 -17.64
C GLU A 9 -4.19 -0.01 -16.43
N TYR A 10 -4.76 -1.20 -16.64
CA TYR A 10 -5.31 -2.01 -15.55
C TYR A 10 -4.20 -2.33 -14.53
N ARG A 11 -4.30 -1.73 -13.33
CA ARG A 11 -3.29 -1.83 -12.27
C ARG A 11 -3.60 -2.87 -11.21
N GLY A 12 -4.54 -3.78 -11.49
CA GLY A 12 -5.07 -4.75 -10.53
C GLY A 12 -6.43 -4.40 -9.95
N LYS A 13 -6.95 -5.28 -9.10
CA LYS A 13 -8.24 -5.13 -8.42
C LYS A 13 -8.10 -4.20 -7.22
N TYR A 14 -8.89 -3.13 -7.17
CA TYR A 14 -8.99 -2.29 -5.97
C TYR A 14 -9.51 -3.10 -4.77
N ILE A 15 -8.78 -3.07 -3.66
CA ILE A 15 -9.13 -3.81 -2.43
C ILE A 15 -9.41 -2.90 -1.23
N GLY A 16 -9.14 -1.60 -1.34
CA GLY A 16 -9.46 -0.62 -0.31
C GLY A 16 -8.39 0.46 -0.19
N LYS A 17 -8.40 1.16 0.95
CA LYS A 17 -7.45 2.23 1.27
C LYS A 17 -6.78 1.99 2.62
N LEU A 18 -5.60 2.55 2.80
CA LEU A 18 -4.93 2.52 4.10
C LEU A 18 -5.76 3.26 5.15
N ASN A 19 -5.86 2.66 6.34
CA ASN A 19 -6.45 3.32 7.50
C ASN A 19 -5.36 4.18 8.17
N THR A 20 -5.63 5.47 8.29
CA THR A 20 -4.75 6.40 8.99
C THR A 20 -5.01 6.33 10.50
N TYR A 21 -4.01 5.89 11.26
CA TYR A 21 -4.05 5.92 12.73
C TYR A 21 -3.00 6.89 13.29
N HIS A 22 -1.77 6.80 12.79
CA HIS A 22 -0.64 7.65 13.14
C HIS A 22 0.19 7.97 11.89
N HIS A 23 0.96 9.06 11.95
CA HIS A 23 1.89 9.53 10.92
C HIS A 23 1.28 9.81 9.53
N GLN A 24 -0.02 10.12 9.51
CA GLN A 24 -0.78 10.53 8.31
C GLN A 24 -0.61 9.60 7.10
N THR A 25 -0.50 8.29 7.32
CA THR A 25 -0.38 7.33 6.22
C THR A 25 -1.67 7.24 5.40
N SER A 26 -1.54 7.31 4.08
CA SER A 26 -2.66 7.18 3.14
C SER A 26 -2.22 6.50 1.85
N GLY A 27 -3.19 6.03 1.07
CA GLY A 27 -2.97 5.39 -0.22
C GLY A 27 -4.09 4.42 -0.59
N ASP A 28 -4.30 4.27 -1.89
CA ASP A 28 -5.24 3.33 -2.49
C ASP A 28 -4.53 2.02 -2.80
N ILE A 29 -5.12 0.89 -2.38
CA ILE A 29 -4.49 -0.43 -2.45
C ILE A 29 -5.17 -1.25 -3.54
N TYR A 30 -4.35 -1.82 -4.41
CA TYR A 30 -4.73 -2.69 -5.50
C TYR A 30 -4.00 -4.03 -5.39
N ALA A 31 -4.70 -5.12 -5.63
CA ALA A 31 -4.11 -6.45 -5.82
C ALA A 31 -3.82 -6.65 -7.32
N VAL A 32 -2.55 -6.64 -7.70
CA VAL A 32 -2.11 -6.82 -9.08
C VAL A 32 -2.20 -8.30 -9.45
N ASP A 33 -1.64 -9.16 -8.60
CA ASP A 33 -1.66 -10.61 -8.70
C ASP A 33 -1.58 -11.26 -7.29
N GLU A 34 -1.32 -12.57 -7.22
CA GLU A 34 -1.25 -13.34 -5.97
C GLU A 34 -0.08 -12.93 -5.05
N TYR A 35 0.94 -12.27 -5.59
CA TYR A 35 2.18 -11.92 -4.88
C TYR A 35 2.47 -10.42 -4.85
N THR A 36 1.67 -9.61 -5.56
CA THR A 36 1.94 -8.20 -5.78
C THR A 36 0.78 -7.31 -5.35
N LEU A 37 1.05 -6.44 -4.38
CA LEU A 37 0.18 -5.32 -4.01
C LEU A 37 0.76 -4.02 -4.56
N LEU A 38 -0.11 -3.17 -5.08
CA LEU A 38 0.23 -1.80 -5.50
C LEU A 38 -0.46 -0.82 -4.55
N ILE A 39 0.32 0.13 -4.03
CA ILE A 39 -0.20 1.26 -3.26
C ILE A 39 -0.03 2.53 -4.09
N LYS A 40 -1.14 3.13 -4.51
CA LYS A 40 -1.18 4.37 -5.27
C LYS A 40 -1.38 5.57 -4.36
N SER A 41 -0.76 6.69 -4.75
CA SER A 41 -0.83 7.95 -4.00
C SER A 41 -0.42 7.76 -2.54
N PHE A 42 0.59 6.91 -2.29
CA PHE A 42 1.09 6.68 -0.95
C PHE A 42 1.66 7.97 -0.36
N SER A 43 1.28 8.27 0.88
CA SER A 43 1.79 9.41 1.64
C SER A 43 2.11 8.99 3.06
N TYR A 44 3.12 9.65 3.64
CA TYR A 44 3.60 9.47 5.00
C TYR A 44 4.25 10.79 5.45
N ASP A 45 4.00 11.24 6.68
CA ASP A 45 4.42 12.57 7.13
C ASP A 45 5.90 12.70 7.52
N GLY A 46 6.66 11.60 7.56
CA GLY A 46 8.10 11.63 7.83
C GLY A 46 8.48 11.81 9.30
N THR A 47 7.52 11.81 10.23
CA THR A 47 7.78 12.16 11.65
C THR A 47 8.14 10.98 12.55
N GLY A 48 8.06 9.75 12.04
CA GLY A 48 8.43 8.54 12.77
C GLY A 48 9.94 8.36 12.84
N ALA A 49 10.44 7.92 13.99
CA ALA A 49 11.87 7.72 14.22
C ALA A 49 12.47 6.58 13.37
N ASP A 50 11.67 5.53 13.14
CA ASP A 50 12.00 4.41 12.27
C ASP A 50 10.69 3.89 11.64
N THR A 51 10.71 3.63 10.32
CA THR A 51 9.49 3.34 9.54
C THR A 51 9.73 2.24 8.54
N PHE A 52 8.86 1.23 8.60
CA PHE A 52 8.92 0.06 7.74
C PHE A 52 7.50 -0.40 7.37
N PHE A 53 7.39 -1.11 6.24
CA PHE A 53 6.19 -1.89 5.95
C PHE A 53 6.24 -3.18 6.78
N TRP A 54 5.17 -3.45 7.53
CA TRP A 54 5.02 -4.66 8.32
C TRP A 54 3.91 -5.53 7.76
N ALA A 55 4.23 -6.77 7.40
CA ALA A 55 3.29 -7.72 6.81
C ALA A 55 3.12 -8.96 7.70
N GLY A 56 1.99 -9.62 7.56
CA GLY A 56 1.65 -10.83 8.32
C GLY A 56 0.35 -11.45 7.82
N ALA A 57 0.07 -12.67 8.26
CA ALA A 57 -1.12 -13.43 7.82
C ALA A 57 -2.37 -13.18 8.68
N SER A 58 -2.27 -12.33 9.72
CA SER A 58 -3.39 -12.00 10.60
C SER A 58 -4.15 -10.77 10.12
N ASN A 59 -5.46 -10.73 10.40
CA ASN A 59 -6.33 -9.58 10.09
C ASN A 59 -5.98 -8.29 10.85
N ARG A 60 -5.03 -8.36 11.79
CA ARG A 60 -4.51 -7.21 12.54
C ARG A 60 -2.99 -7.33 12.64
N PRO A 61 -2.26 -6.20 12.60
CA PRO A 61 -0.84 -6.20 12.92
C PRO A 61 -0.63 -6.82 14.30
N GLY A 62 0.25 -7.81 14.37
CA GLY A 62 0.61 -8.51 15.60
C GLY A 62 2.10 -8.81 15.60
N PRO A 63 2.64 -9.33 16.71
CA PRO A 63 4.06 -9.65 16.84
C PRO A 63 4.51 -10.76 15.87
N GLN A 64 3.58 -11.60 15.41
CA GLN A 64 3.84 -12.59 14.35
C GLN A 64 3.72 -11.97 12.96
N GLY A 65 4.66 -11.11 12.61
CA GLY A 65 4.81 -10.55 11.26
C GLY A 65 6.28 -10.40 10.87
N PHE A 66 6.52 -9.71 9.76
CA PHE A 66 7.85 -9.46 9.25
C PHE A 66 7.94 -8.08 8.62
N ILE A 67 9.15 -7.50 8.62
CA ILE A 67 9.47 -6.30 7.85
C ILE A 67 9.55 -6.71 6.39
N VAL A 68 8.83 -6.02 5.53
CA VAL A 68 8.95 -6.17 4.08
C VAL A 68 10.34 -5.66 3.68
N PRO A 69 11.21 -6.50 3.10
CA PRO A 69 12.54 -6.06 2.66
C PRO A 69 12.45 -4.99 1.57
N ASP A 70 13.51 -4.20 1.45
CA ASP A 70 13.65 -3.32 0.29
C ASP A 70 14.11 -4.12 -0.94
N GLU A 71 14.43 -3.41 -2.02
CA GLU A 71 14.82 -3.99 -3.30
C GLU A 71 16.13 -4.81 -3.24
N TRP A 72 16.91 -4.70 -2.16
CA TRP A 72 18.20 -5.35 -1.96
C TRP A 72 18.15 -6.55 -1.01
N GLY A 73 16.99 -6.80 -0.40
CA GLY A 73 16.80 -7.87 0.60
C GLY A 73 17.37 -7.54 1.97
#